data_AF-A0A5C3LJM8-F1
#
_entry.id   AF-A0A5C3LJM8-F1
#
_cell.length_a   1.000
_cell.length_b   1.000
_cell.length_c   1.000
_cell.angle_alpha   90.00
_cell.angle_beta   90.00
_cell.angle_gamma   90.00
#
_symmetry.space_group_name_H-M   'P 1'
#
loop_
_entity.id
_entity.type
_entity.pdbx_description
1 polymer ?
#
loop_
_entity_poly.entity_id
_entity_poly.type
_entity_poly.pdbx_seq_one_letter_code
_entity_poly.pdbx_strand_id
1 'polypeptide(L)'
;PSASAVRINTFWFLSLTFSLATAIMGILCIQWLREYERDIKLSPKEYLALRQMLYEGLKKWHVPRILAALPLILEVALVFFFVGLLTLLWSVNHTVATVAGVFLSLALLFIIVTTVLPTLQILFPMEQNYRTPQCAYKSLQSWAFFR
;
A
#
# COMPACT_ATOMS: atom_id res chain seq x y z
N PRO A 1 -22.17 -6.82 -26.01
CA PRO A 1 -21.67 -7.47 -24.77
C PRO A 1 -22.74 -7.39 -23.68
N SER A 2 -22.84 -8.36 -22.77
CA SER A 2 -23.78 -8.27 -21.64
C SER A 2 -23.33 -7.19 -20.64
N ALA A 3 -24.28 -6.50 -20.01
CA ALA A 3 -23.96 -5.45 -19.03
C ALA A 3 -23.13 -6.00 -17.84
N SER A 4 -23.32 -7.28 -17.48
CA SER A 4 -22.52 -7.97 -16.48
C SER A 4 -21.06 -8.16 -16.92
N ALA A 5 -20.84 -8.59 -18.17
CA ALA A 5 -19.49 -8.77 -18.71
C ALA A 5 -18.73 -7.44 -18.78
N VAL A 6 -19.39 -6.34 -19.14
CA VAL A 6 -18.75 -5.01 -19.15
C VAL A 6 -18.30 -4.64 -17.73
N ARG A 7 -19.18 -4.75 -16.72
CA ARG A 7 -18.84 -4.43 -15.32
C ARG A 7 -17.68 -5.26 -14.78
N ILE A 8 -17.71 -6.58 -15.01
CA ILE A 8 -16.64 -7.50 -14.55
C ILE A 8 -15.31 -7.10 -15.17
N ASN A 9 -15.26 -6.90 -16.49
CA ASN A 9 -14.03 -6.51 -17.17
C ASN A 9 -13.54 -5.14 -16.69
N THR A 10 -14.42 -4.15 -16.50
CA THR A 10 -14.04 -2.84 -15.97
C THR A 10 -13.33 -2.98 -14.62
N PHE A 11 -13.89 -3.74 -13.68
CA PHE A 11 -13.27 -3.94 -12.36
C PHE A 11 -11.92 -4.65 -12.45
N TRP A 12 -11.81 -5.68 -13.28
CA TRP A 12 -10.54 -6.39 -13.46
C TRP A 12 -9.48 -5.53 -14.13
N PHE A 13 -9.82 -4.77 -15.19
CA PHE A 13 -8.88 -3.86 -15.82
C PHE A 13 -8.41 -2.77 -14.85
N LEU A 14 -9.32 -2.18 -14.06
CA LEU A 14 -8.94 -1.22 -13.01
C LEU A 14 -7.96 -1.85 -12.01
N SER A 15 -8.27 -3.05 -11.49
CA SER A 15 -7.39 -3.79 -10.59
C SER A 15 -6.00 -3.98 -11.21
N LEU A 16 -5.91 -4.44 -12.45
CA LEU A 16 -4.64 -4.67 -13.12
C LEU A 16 -3.87 -3.37 -13.33
N THR A 17 -4.53 -2.30 -13.75
CA THR A 17 -3.91 -0.98 -13.93
C THR A 17 -3.32 -0.47 -12.63
N PHE A 18 -4.08 -0.51 -11.52
CA PHE A 18 -3.57 -0.07 -10.22
C PHE A 18 -2.43 -0.95 -9.70
N SER A 19 -2.52 -2.27 -9.88
CA SER A 19 -1.45 -3.20 -9.50
C SER A 19 -0.15 -2.92 -10.28
N LEU A 20 -0.25 -2.73 -11.58
CA LEU A 20 0.91 -2.44 -12.44
C LEU A 20 1.50 -1.07 -12.13
N ALA A 21 0.66 -0.04 -11.96
CA ALA A 21 1.12 1.28 -11.57
C ALA A 21 1.87 1.23 -10.23
N THR A 22 1.33 0.50 -9.25
CA THR A 22 1.98 0.30 -7.95
C THR A 22 3.33 -0.40 -8.09
N ALA A 23 3.41 -1.46 -8.91
CA ALA A 23 4.65 -2.17 -9.15
C ALA A 23 5.72 -1.27 -9.78
N ILE A 24 5.35 -0.50 -10.81
CA ILE A 24 6.28 0.45 -11.47
C ILE A 24 6.77 1.50 -10.47
N MET A 25 5.87 2.11 -9.70
CA MET A 25 6.24 3.09 -8.69
C MET A 25 7.13 2.50 -7.59
N GLY A 26 6.86 1.26 -7.16
CA GLY A 26 7.70 0.53 -6.22
C GLY A 26 9.11 0.27 -6.77
N ILE A 27 9.22 -0.14 -8.03
CA ILE A 27 10.50 -0.35 -8.70
C ILE A 27 11.30 0.96 -8.75
N LEU A 28 10.67 2.09 -9.13
CA LEU A 28 11.32 3.40 -9.17
C LEU A 28 11.82 3.82 -7.78
N CYS A 29 11.00 3.63 -6.73
CA CYS A 29 11.41 3.98 -5.37
C CYS A 29 12.58 3.11 -4.89
N ILE A 30 12.58 1.80 -5.21
CA ILE A 30 13.70 0.91 -4.91
C ILE A 30 14.96 1.36 -5.65
N GLN A 31 14.85 1.78 -6.90
CA GLN A 31 16.00 2.29 -7.67
C GLN A 31 16.60 3.54 -7.00
N TRP A 32 15.77 4.49 -6.57
CA TRP A 32 16.24 5.68 -5.86
C TRP A 32 16.90 5.35 -4.52
N LEU A 33 16.35 4.39 -3.77
CA LEU A 33 16.93 3.93 -2.51
C LEU A 33 18.27 3.20 -2.71
N ARG A 34 18.39 2.38 -3.75
CA ARG A 34 19.65 1.71 -4.08
C ARG A 34 20.75 2.71 -4.46
N GLU A 35 20.40 3.77 -5.19
CA GLU A 35 21.37 4.83 -5.50
C GLU A 35 21.78 5.61 -4.24
N TYR A 36 20.85 5.81 -3.30
CA TYR A 36 21.15 6.40 -2.00
C TYR A 36 22.09 5.53 -1.14
N GLU A 37 21.93 4.21 -1.18
CA GLU A 37 22.78 3.24 -0.45
C GLU A 37 24.08 2.91 -1.18
N ARG A 38 24.28 3.40 -2.41
CA ARG A 38 25.45 3.08 -3.20
C ARG A 38 26.72 3.51 -2.47
N ASP A 39 27.55 2.54 -2.16
CA ASP A 39 28.82 2.80 -1.48
C ASP A 39 29.83 3.36 -2.49
N ILE A 40 30.24 4.60 -2.29
CA ILE A 40 31.21 5.28 -3.14
C ILE A 40 32.44 5.57 -2.28
N LYS A 41 33.62 5.16 -2.78
CA LYS A 41 34.92 5.41 -2.14
C LYS A 41 35.26 6.91 -2.22
N LEU A 42 34.64 7.71 -1.34
CA LEU A 42 34.86 9.14 -1.17
C LEU A 42 35.56 9.42 0.17
N SER A 43 36.12 10.61 0.32
CA SER A 43 36.52 11.10 1.65
C SER A 43 35.30 11.13 2.57
N PRO A 44 35.44 10.83 3.88
CA PRO A 44 34.31 10.82 4.82
C PRO A 44 33.45 12.09 4.78
N LYS A 45 34.07 13.26 4.58
CA LYS A 45 33.35 14.54 4.47
C LYS A 45 32.49 14.63 3.21
N GLU A 46 33.04 14.21 2.07
CA GLU A 46 32.35 14.25 0.78
C GLU A 46 31.21 13.22 0.73
N TYR A 47 31.43 12.03 1.32
CA TYR A 47 30.41 11.01 1.47
C TYR A 47 29.21 11.50 2.28
N LEU A 48 29.46 12.15 3.43
CA LEU A 48 28.40 12.71 4.27
C LEU A 48 27.61 13.81 3.53
N ALA A 49 28.29 14.71 2.83
CA ALA A 49 27.65 15.78 2.06
C ALA A 49 26.77 15.21 0.92
N LEU A 50 27.26 14.22 0.19
CA LEU A 50 26.51 13.55 -0.88
C LEU A 50 25.27 12.82 -0.34
N ARG A 51 25.43 12.09 0.76
CA ARG A 51 24.32 11.37 1.40
C ARG A 51 23.24 12.31 1.92
N GLN A 52 23.63 13.46 2.48
CA GLN A 52 22.69 14.50 2.91
C GLN A 52 21.93 15.10 1.72
N MET A 53 22.62 15.44 0.63
CA MET A 53 22.00 15.93 -0.59
C MET A 53 20.97 14.94 -1.15
N LEU A 54 21.32 13.65 -1.23
CA LEU A 54 20.41 12.61 -1.72
C LEU A 54 19.20 12.41 -0.80
N TYR A 55 19.41 12.43 0.53
CA TYR A 55 18.31 12.35 1.50
C TYR A 55 17.34 13.53 1.38
N GLU A 56 17.86 14.75 1.24
CA GLU A 56 17.04 15.95 1.00
C GLU A 56 16.29 15.85 -0.33
N GLY A 57 16.92 15.28 -1.37
CA GLY A 57 16.28 14.92 -2.62
C GLY A 57 15.08 13.99 -2.42
N LEU A 58 15.29 12.84 -1.75
CA LEU A 58 14.22 11.88 -1.45
C LEU A 58 13.07 12.50 -0.66
N LYS A 59 13.38 13.38 0.30
CA LYS A 59 12.38 14.09 1.10
C LYS A 59 11.60 15.12 0.28
N LYS A 60 12.28 15.89 -0.58
CA LYS A 60 11.66 16.89 -1.47
C LYS A 60 10.73 16.24 -2.50
N TRP A 61 11.11 15.08 -3.02
CA TRP A 61 10.30 14.27 -3.94
C TRP A 61 9.24 13.41 -3.22
N HIS A 62 9.12 13.52 -1.89
CA HIS A 62 8.12 12.81 -1.09
C HIS A 62 8.18 11.27 -1.24
N VAL A 63 9.36 10.71 -1.53
CA VAL A 63 9.56 9.26 -1.71
C VAL A 63 9.04 8.44 -0.51
N PRO A 64 9.24 8.85 0.75
CA PRO A 64 8.66 8.14 1.89
C PRO A 64 7.13 8.08 1.87
N ARG A 65 6.47 9.15 1.40
CA ARG A 65 5.00 9.18 1.27
C ARG A 65 4.52 8.29 0.13
N ILE A 66 5.23 8.28 -1.00
CA ILE A 66 4.93 7.40 -2.13
C ILE A 66 5.01 5.94 -1.65
N LEU A 67 6.12 5.55 -1.01
CA LEU A 67 6.32 4.20 -0.51
C LEU A 67 5.26 3.76 0.50
N ALA A 68 4.80 4.67 1.37
CA ALA A 68 3.70 4.42 2.28
C ALA A 68 2.33 4.25 1.58
N ALA A 69 2.13 4.92 0.45
CA ALA A 69 0.91 4.82 -0.34
C ALA A 69 0.88 3.57 -1.24
N LEU A 70 2.02 3.00 -1.61
CA LEU A 70 2.07 1.82 -2.49
C LEU A 70 1.17 0.66 -2.01
N PRO A 71 1.24 0.21 -0.75
CA PRO A 71 0.41 -0.91 -0.32
C PRO A 71 -1.08 -0.52 -0.28
N LEU A 72 -1.41 0.76 -0.02
CA LEU A 72 -2.81 1.25 -0.07
C LEU A 72 -3.37 1.15 -1.49
N ILE A 73 -2.60 1.56 -2.50
CA ILE A 73 -3.03 1.48 -3.91
C ILE A 73 -3.19 0.01 -4.33
N LEU A 74 -2.31 -0.88 -3.84
CA LEU A 74 -2.41 -2.32 -4.08
C LEU A 74 -3.63 -2.95 -3.42
N GLU A 75 -3.97 -2.54 -2.19
CA GLU A 75 -5.19 -2.97 -1.51
C GLU A 75 -6.45 -2.51 -2.25
N VAL A 76 -6.46 -1.28 -2.78
CA VAL A 76 -7.56 -0.79 -3.63
C VAL A 76 -7.67 -1.62 -4.91
N ALA A 77 -6.55 -1.99 -5.53
CA ALA A 77 -6.54 -2.91 -6.67
C ALA A 77 -7.18 -4.26 -6.31
N LEU A 78 -6.81 -4.81 -5.15
CA LEU A 78 -7.36 -6.07 -4.64
C LEU A 78 -8.87 -5.99 -4.40
N VAL A 79 -9.38 -4.88 -3.86
CA VAL A 79 -10.82 -4.64 -3.70
C VAL A 79 -11.54 -4.70 -5.04
N PHE A 80 -11.02 -4.02 -6.07
CA PHE A 80 -11.61 -4.09 -7.41
C PHE A 80 -11.60 -5.51 -7.97
N PHE A 81 -10.53 -6.27 -7.75
CA PHE A 81 -10.47 -7.68 -8.14
C PHE A 81 -11.57 -8.51 -7.47
N PHE A 82 -11.75 -8.35 -6.16
CA PHE A 82 -12.77 -9.07 -5.39
C PHE A 82 -14.19 -8.71 -5.80
N VAL A 83 -14.48 -7.44 -6.10
CA VAL A 83 -15.79 -7.02 -6.60
C VAL A 83 -16.08 -7.66 -7.97
N GLY A 84 -15.10 -7.67 -8.88
CA GLY A 84 -15.23 -8.34 -10.17
C GLY A 84 -15.43 -9.85 -10.02
N LEU A 85 -14.67 -10.48 -9.11
CA LEU A 85 -14.77 -11.91 -8.82
C LEU A 85 -16.14 -12.28 -8.23
N LEU A 86 -16.64 -11.53 -7.25
CA LEU A 86 -17.96 -11.78 -6.66
C LEU A 86 -19.08 -11.60 -7.68
N THR A 87 -19.00 -10.57 -8.51
CA THR A 87 -19.97 -10.34 -9.59
C THR A 87 -19.99 -11.52 -10.58
N LEU A 88 -18.83 -12.06 -10.93
CA LEU A 88 -18.71 -13.24 -11.77
C LEU A 88 -19.31 -14.47 -11.08
N LEU A 89 -18.92 -14.75 -9.84
CA LEU A 89 -19.41 -15.91 -9.11
C LEU A 89 -20.93 -15.86 -8.93
N TRP A 90 -21.50 -14.67 -8.69
CA TRP A 90 -22.95 -14.49 -8.59
C TRP A 90 -23.67 -14.84 -9.90
N SER A 91 -23.02 -14.64 -11.05
CA SER A 91 -23.57 -15.01 -12.36
C SER A 91 -23.46 -16.50 -12.67
N VAL A 92 -22.55 -17.22 -12.01
CA VAL A 92 -22.29 -18.66 -12.23
C VAL A 92 -23.06 -19.52 -11.23
N ASN A 93 -22.90 -19.25 -9.93
CA ASN A 93 -23.51 -20.03 -8.86
C ASN A 93 -23.59 -19.24 -7.55
N HIS A 94 -24.81 -18.99 -7.06
CA HIS A 94 -25.06 -18.23 -5.83
C HIS A 94 -24.47 -18.88 -4.56
N THR A 95 -24.43 -20.20 -4.47
CA THR A 95 -23.86 -20.91 -3.31
C THR A 95 -22.36 -20.67 -3.23
N VAL A 96 -21.63 -20.88 -4.34
CA VAL A 96 -20.17 -20.64 -4.41
C VAL A 96 -19.86 -19.17 -4.12
N ALA A 97 -20.67 -18.27 -4.65
CA ALA A 97 -20.51 -16.85 -4.47
C ALA A 97 -20.71 -16.40 -3.02
N THR A 98 -21.68 -16.99 -2.31
CA THR A 98 -21.93 -16.70 -0.89
C THR A 98 -20.76 -17.18 -0.03
N VAL A 99 -20.31 -18.42 -0.25
CA VAL A 99 -19.16 -18.98 0.49
C VAL A 99 -17.91 -18.12 0.26
N ALA A 100 -17.59 -17.81 -1.00
CA ALA A 100 -16.46 -16.93 -1.32
C ALA A 100 -16.61 -15.53 -0.71
N GLY A 101 -17.82 -14.95 -0.73
CA GLY A 101 -18.11 -13.64 -0.14
C GLY A 101 -17.82 -13.56 1.36
N VAL A 102 -18.09 -14.63 2.12
CA VAL A 102 -17.75 -14.68 3.55
C VAL A 102 -16.24 -14.60 3.76
N PHE A 103 -15.45 -15.38 3.01
CA PHE A 103 -13.99 -15.35 3.14
C PHE A 103 -13.38 -14.03 2.65
N LEU A 104 -13.86 -13.49 1.53
CA LEU A 104 -13.38 -12.21 0.99
C LEU A 104 -13.71 -11.04 1.90
N SER A 105 -14.91 -11.01 2.49
CA SER A 105 -15.29 -9.95 3.45
C SER A 105 -14.47 -10.02 4.72
N LEU A 106 -14.17 -11.21 5.25
CA LEU A 106 -13.26 -11.37 6.38
C LEU A 106 -11.85 -10.89 6.07
N ALA A 107 -11.32 -11.24 4.88
CA ALA A 107 -10.00 -10.77 4.44
C ALA A 107 -9.97 -9.24 4.29
N LEU A 108 -11.00 -8.63 3.69
CA LEU A 108 -11.12 -7.17 3.58
C LEU A 108 -11.22 -6.50 4.95
N LEU A 109 -11.98 -7.09 5.88
CA LEU A 109 -12.07 -6.58 7.24
C LEU A 109 -10.71 -6.64 7.94
N PHE A 110 -9.97 -7.74 7.81
CA PHE A 110 -8.63 -7.87 8.36
C PHE A 110 -7.70 -6.79 7.79
N ILE A 111 -7.71 -6.60 6.46
CA ILE A 111 -6.93 -5.56 5.78
C ILE A 111 -7.29 -4.16 6.31
N ILE A 112 -8.58 -3.82 6.36
CA ILE A 112 -9.05 -2.54 6.87
C ILE A 112 -8.59 -2.34 8.32
N VAL A 113 -8.75 -3.35 9.18
CA VAL A 113 -8.30 -3.28 10.58
C VAL A 113 -6.80 -3.03 10.64
N THR A 114 -5.97 -3.79 9.92
CA THR A 114 -4.51 -3.64 9.97
C THR A 114 -4.00 -2.34 9.34
N THR A 115 -4.69 -1.81 8.34
CA THR A 115 -4.28 -0.61 7.59
C THR A 115 -4.84 0.67 8.21
N VAL A 116 -6.03 0.62 8.81
CA VAL A 116 -6.74 1.77 9.40
C VAL A 116 -6.49 1.94 10.91
N LEU A 117 -6.22 0.87 11.68
CA LEU A 117 -5.82 1.03 13.10
C LEU A 117 -4.65 2.02 13.29
N PRO A 118 -3.52 1.88 12.58
CA PRO A 118 -2.38 2.77 12.81
C PRO A 118 -2.67 4.20 12.37
N THR A 119 -3.57 4.43 11.42
CA THR A 119 -3.95 5.79 10.98
C THR A 119 -4.95 6.44 11.95
N LEU A 120 -5.89 5.68 12.51
CA LEU A 120 -6.82 6.15 13.54
C LEU A 120 -6.12 6.45 14.87
N GLN A 121 -5.11 5.67 15.25
CA GLN A 121 -4.28 5.94 16.42
C GLN A 121 -3.54 7.28 16.33
N ILE A 122 -3.26 7.77 15.12
CA ILE A 122 -2.62 9.06 14.88
C ILE A 122 -3.64 10.21 14.87
N LEU A 123 -4.86 9.96 14.38
CA LEU A 123 -5.93 10.97 14.26
C LEU A 123 -6.71 11.21 15.57
N PHE A 124 -6.81 10.21 16.44
CA PHE A 124 -7.39 10.35 17.77
C PHE A 124 -6.31 10.16 18.84
N PRO A 125 -5.73 11.24 19.40
CA PRO A 125 -4.86 11.14 20.56
C PRO A 125 -5.71 10.83 21.80
N MET A 126 -6.21 9.60 21.89
CA MET A 126 -6.66 9.04 23.16
C MET A 126 -5.42 8.89 24.04
N GLU A 127 -5.27 9.79 25.02
CA GLU A 127 -4.26 9.79 26.10
C GLU A 127 -3.26 8.63 26.05
N GLN A 128 -2.15 8.85 25.33
CA GLN A 128 -1.17 7.81 25.08
C GLN A 128 -0.31 7.59 26.33
N ASN A 129 -0.80 6.75 27.24
CA ASN A 129 -0.02 6.16 28.31
C ASN A 129 1.03 5.23 27.68
N TYR A 130 2.31 5.60 27.72
CA TYR A 130 3.47 4.93 27.09
C TYR A 130 3.78 3.50 27.61
N ARG A 131 2.81 2.81 28.22
CA ARG A 131 2.97 1.49 28.85
C ARG A 131 2.40 0.32 28.06
N THR A 132 1.82 0.53 26.88
CA THR A 132 1.41 -0.59 26.02
C THR A 132 2.59 -1.04 25.15
N PRO A 133 2.90 -2.35 25.10
CA PRO A 133 3.95 -2.86 24.22
C PRO A 133 3.61 -2.48 22.78
N GLN A 134 4.45 -1.63 22.19
CA GLN A 134 4.34 -1.23 20.79
C GLN A 134 4.55 -2.48 19.93
N CYS A 135 3.50 -2.98 19.28
CA CYS A 135 3.63 -4.11 18.37
C CYS A 135 4.69 -3.80 17.30
N ALA A 136 5.57 -4.76 17.02
CA ALA A 136 6.76 -4.64 16.18
C ALA A 136 6.50 -4.28 14.70
N TYR A 137 5.23 -4.12 14.28
CA TYR A 137 4.86 -3.69 12.94
C TYR A 137 4.92 -2.15 12.83
N LYS A 138 6.09 -1.53 12.99
CA LYS A 138 6.28 -0.20 12.40
C LYS A 138 6.44 -0.36 10.90
N SER A 139 5.34 -0.68 10.21
CA SER A 139 5.31 -0.68 8.76
C SER A 139 5.58 0.74 8.26
N LEU A 140 6.20 0.84 7.08
CA LEU A 140 6.59 2.09 6.45
C LEU A 140 5.42 3.08 6.28
N GLN A 141 4.18 2.57 6.31
CA GLN A 141 2.95 3.34 6.15
C GLN A 141 2.66 4.27 7.34
N SER A 142 3.03 3.85 8.55
CA SER A 142 2.84 4.65 9.78
C SER A 142 3.64 5.96 9.77
N TRP A 143 4.78 6.00 9.08
CA TRP A 143 5.66 7.17 8.98
C TRP A 143 5.12 8.28 8.07
N ALA A 144 4.24 7.96 7.10
CA ALA A 144 3.69 8.98 6.21
C ALA A 144 2.65 9.90 6.87
N PHE A 145 2.09 9.47 8.01
CA PHE A 145 1.10 10.21 8.80
C PHE A 145 1.71 10.95 10.01
N PHE A 146 3.01 10.77 10.28
CA PHE A 146 3.69 11.34 11.47
C PHE A 146 4.33 12.73 11.22
N ARG A 147 3.80 13.54 10.30
CA ARG A 147 4.26 14.92 10.09
C ARG A 147 3.24 15.94 10.55
#